data_AF-A0A2S2QYH5-F1
#
_entry.id   AF-A0A2S2QYH5-F1
#
_cell.length_a   1.000
_cell.length_b   1.000
_cell.length_c   1.000
_cell.angle_alpha   90.00
_cell.angle_beta   90.00
_cell.angle_gamma   90.00
#
_symmetry.space_group_name_H-M   'P 1'
#
loop_
_entity.id
_entity.type
_entity.pdbx_description
1 polymer ?
#
loop_
_entity_poly.entity_id
_entity_poly.type
_entity_poly.pdbx_seq_one_letter_code
_entity_poly.pdbx_strand_id
1 'polypeptide(L)'
;RWADLKNRVAEHNVRVMAKYYSRIKVLRMSQLLDMTLEDTEQLLSNMVVDKSVKAKIDRPSGVVEFSVVKSVNEVLNEWSFGLNDLMKLVNNTTHLINKEQMVHKHLLSH
;
A
#
# COMPACT_ATOMS: atom_id res chain seq x y z
N ARG A 1 -17.65 -25.80 -5.37
CA ARG A 1 -16.33 -26.07 -6.00
C ARG A 1 -15.89 -24.98 -6.99
N TRP A 2 -16.54 -24.77 -8.15
CA TRP A 2 -16.19 -23.64 -9.03
C TRP A 2 -16.58 -22.28 -8.43
N ALA A 3 -17.72 -22.21 -7.76
CA ALA A 3 -18.17 -21.02 -7.03
C ALA A 3 -17.17 -20.60 -5.93
N ASP A 4 -16.66 -21.56 -5.15
CA ASP A 4 -15.66 -21.26 -4.10
C ASP A 4 -14.37 -20.71 -4.68
N LEU A 5 -13.89 -21.28 -5.79
CA LEU A 5 -12.70 -20.79 -6.48
C LEU A 5 -12.92 -19.34 -6.95
N LYS A 6 -14.06 -19.06 -7.58
CA LYS A 6 -14.42 -17.70 -8.03
C LYS A 6 -14.44 -16.71 -6.86
N ASN A 7 -15.05 -17.09 -5.74
CA ASN A 7 -15.11 -16.25 -4.54
C ASN A 7 -13.73 -15.97 -3.96
N ARG A 8 -12.86 -17.00 -3.87
CA ARG A 8 -11.49 -16.84 -3.36
C ARG A 8 -10.63 -15.94 -4.25
N VAL A 9 -10.80 -16.03 -5.57
CA VAL A 9 -10.11 -15.13 -6.51
C VAL A 9 -10.61 -13.70 -6.35
N ALA A 10 -11.92 -13.49 -6.21
CA ALA A 10 -12.48 -12.16 -5.97
C ALA A 10 -11.97 -11.56 -4.65
N GLU A 11 -11.98 -12.32 -3.55
CA GLU A 11 -11.40 -11.91 -2.26
C GLU A 11 -9.92 -11.53 -2.38
N HIS A 12 -9.15 -12.34 -3.11
CA HIS A 12 -7.73 -12.04 -3.35
C HIS A 12 -7.56 -10.71 -4.09
N ASN A 13 -8.33 -10.50 -5.16
CA ASN A 13 -8.28 -9.27 -5.95
C ASN A 13 -8.64 -8.04 -5.10
N VAL A 14 -9.67 -8.12 -4.25
CA VAL A 14 -10.03 -7.04 -3.33
C VAL A 14 -8.88 -6.75 -2.35
N ARG A 15 -8.20 -7.78 -1.84
CA ARG A 15 -7.04 -7.59 -0.94
C ARG A 15 -5.87 -6.91 -1.64
N VAL A 16 -5.63 -7.23 -2.92
CA VAL A 16 -4.63 -6.55 -3.75
C VAL A 16 -5.05 -5.09 -3.96
N MET A 17 -6.30 -4.84 -4.32
CA MET A 17 -6.82 -3.47 -4.51
C MET A 17 -6.65 -2.62 -3.25
N ALA A 18 -6.92 -3.18 -2.06
CA ALA A 18 -6.75 -2.48 -0.79
C ALA A 18 -5.31 -2.06 -0.48
N LYS A 19 -4.30 -2.72 -1.07
CA LYS A 19 -2.89 -2.35 -0.90
C LYS A 19 -2.46 -1.21 -1.83
N TYR A 20 -3.03 -1.14 -3.02
CA TYR A 20 -2.54 -0.24 -4.08
C TYR A 20 -3.45 0.96 -4.34
N TYR A 21 -4.74 0.85 -4.04
CA TYR A 21 -5.69 1.96 -4.18
C TYR A 21 -6.00 2.55 -2.81
N SER A 22 -5.78 3.85 -2.64
CA SER A 22 -6.34 4.58 -1.49
C SER A 22 -7.85 4.77 -1.65
N ARG A 23 -8.29 5.07 -2.87
CA ARG A 23 -9.68 5.37 -3.22
C ARG A 23 -10.01 4.85 -4.63
N ILE A 24 -11.17 4.23 -4.80
CA ILE A 24 -11.65 3.72 -6.09
C ILE A 24 -13.18 3.89 -6.21
N LYS A 25 -13.70 4.11 -7.42
CA LYS A 25 -15.15 4.07 -7.65
C LYS A 25 -15.66 2.64 -7.61
N VAL A 26 -16.81 2.39 -6.97
CA VAL A 26 -17.44 1.06 -6.88
C VAL A 26 -17.68 0.48 -8.29
N LEU A 27 -18.08 1.32 -9.25
CA LEU A 27 -18.25 0.92 -10.65
C LEU A 27 -16.96 0.41 -11.30
N ARG A 28 -15.82 1.03 -10.99
CA ARG A 28 -14.54 0.55 -11.52
C ARG A 28 -14.12 -0.74 -10.84
N MET A 29 -14.39 -0.87 -9.56
CA MET A 29 -14.11 -2.08 -8.78
C MET A 29 -14.92 -3.27 -9.31
N SER A 30 -16.21 -3.09 -9.62
CA SER A 30 -17.06 -4.16 -10.16
C SER A 30 -16.60 -4.63 -11.54
N GLN A 31 -16.13 -3.71 -12.39
CA GLN A 31 -15.49 -4.03 -13.68
C GLN A 31 -14.19 -4.83 -13.54
N LEU A 32 -13.39 -4.56 -12.51
CA LEU A 32 -12.13 -5.27 -12.28
C LEU A 32 -12.33 -6.66 -11.66
N LEU A 33 -13.49 -6.89 -11.03
CA LEU A 33 -13.85 -8.16 -10.41
C LEU A 33 -14.76 -9.02 -11.31
N ASP A 34 -15.22 -8.48 -12.44
CA ASP A 34 -16.24 -9.09 -13.31
C ASP A 34 -17.51 -9.50 -12.54
N MET A 35 -18.00 -8.58 -11.70
CA MET A 35 -19.17 -8.75 -10.84
C MET A 35 -20.15 -7.58 -10.98
N THR A 36 -21.39 -7.77 -10.53
CA THR A 36 -22.35 -6.66 -10.46
C THR A 36 -21.96 -5.68 -9.34
N LEU A 37 -22.51 -4.47 -9.38
CA LEU A 37 -22.28 -3.47 -8.32
C LEU A 37 -22.75 -4.00 -6.96
N GLU A 38 -23.94 -4.59 -6.91
CA GLU A 38 -24.55 -5.13 -5.69
C GLU A 38 -23.72 -6.27 -5.11
N ASP A 39 -23.29 -7.23 -5.94
CA ASP A 39 -22.46 -8.34 -5.49
C ASP A 39 -21.08 -7.86 -5.00
N THR A 40 -20.51 -6.84 -5.64
CA THR A 40 -19.22 -6.26 -5.25
C THR A 40 -19.31 -5.60 -3.88
N GLU A 41 -20.39 -4.85 -3.62
CA GLU A 41 -20.63 -4.24 -2.31
C GLU A 41 -20.88 -5.28 -1.22
N GLN A 42 -21.65 -6.34 -1.52
CA GLN A 42 -21.91 -7.41 -0.56
C GLN A 42 -20.63 -8.18 -0.22
N LEU A 43 -19.82 -8.51 -1.24
CA LEU A 43 -18.51 -9.15 -1.04
C LEU A 43 -17.61 -8.29 -0.17
N LEU A 44 -17.48 -6.99 -0.49
CA LEU A 44 -16.66 -6.06 0.26
C LEU A 44 -17.16 -5.92 1.71
N SER A 45 -18.47 -5.86 1.91
CA SER A 45 -19.10 -5.76 3.25
C SER A 45 -18.77 -6.99 4.10
N ASN A 46 -18.88 -8.19 3.54
CA ASN A 46 -18.52 -9.43 4.23
C ASN A 46 -17.02 -9.43 4.61
N MET A 47 -16.15 -9.04 3.68
CA MET A 47 -14.70 -8.97 3.94
C MET A 47 -14.31 -7.94 5.00
N VAL A 48 -15.07 -6.85 5.14
CA VAL A 48 -14.87 -5.83 6.18
C VAL A 48 -15.35 -6.33 7.54
N VAL A 49 -16.50 -7.00 7.60
CA VAL A 49 -17.04 -7.63 8.82
C VAL A 49 -16.09 -8.71 9.34
N ASP A 50 -15.56 -9.54 8.45
CA ASP A 50 -14.57 -10.58 8.75
C ASP A 50 -13.17 -10.01 9.07
N LYS A 51 -13.00 -8.69 9.02
CA LYS A 51 -11.73 -7.96 9.24
C LYS A 51 -10.61 -8.39 8.28
N SER A 52 -10.94 -8.99 7.15
CA SER A 52 -9.95 -9.38 6.11
C SER A 52 -9.39 -8.16 5.40
N VAL A 53 -10.22 -7.12 5.21
CA VAL A 53 -9.87 -5.85 4.56
C VAL A 53 -10.44 -4.69 5.37
N LYS A 54 -9.68 -3.61 5.51
CA LYS A 54 -10.17 -2.34 6.05
C LYS A 54 -10.61 -1.45 4.89
N ALA A 55 -11.90 -1.17 4.80
CA ALA A 55 -12.47 -0.30 3.78
C ALA A 55 -13.68 0.44 4.33
N LYS A 56 -13.98 1.60 3.73
CA LYS A 56 -15.22 2.35 3.95
C LYS A 56 -15.89 2.62 2.60
N ILE A 57 -17.19 2.42 2.52
CA ILE A 57 -17.98 2.65 1.31
C ILE A 57 -18.84 3.89 1.53
N ASP A 58 -18.65 4.90 0.68
CA ASP A 58 -19.59 6.01 0.51
C ASP A 58 -20.52 5.65 -0.66
N ARG A 59 -21.70 5.08 -0.33
CA ARG A 59 -22.66 4.61 -1.34
C ARG A 59 -23.27 5.75 -2.17
N PRO A 60 -23.71 6.90 -1.59
CA PRO A 60 -24.18 8.03 -2.39
C PRO A 60 -23.15 8.56 -3.39
N SER A 61 -21.88 8.66 -3.00
CA SER A 61 -20.81 9.11 -3.90
C SER A 61 -20.29 8.00 -4.81
N GLY A 62 -20.60 6.73 -4.52
CA GLY A 62 -20.13 5.55 -5.26
C GLY A 62 -18.62 5.31 -5.12
N VAL A 63 -18.04 5.63 -3.96
CA VAL A 63 -16.59 5.59 -3.71
C VAL A 63 -16.26 4.65 -2.56
N VAL A 64 -15.25 3.80 -2.77
CA VAL A 64 -14.62 2.98 -1.74
C VAL A 64 -13.29 3.60 -1.36
N GLU A 65 -13.06 3.76 -0.06
CA GLU A 65 -11.81 4.23 0.53
C GLU A 65 -11.17 3.10 1.35
N PHE A 66 -9.95 2.72 0.98
CA PHE A 66 -9.16 1.70 1.68
C PHE A 66 -8.14 2.32 2.64
N SER A 67 -7.88 3.63 2.51
CA SER A 67 -6.96 4.32 3.40
C SER A 67 -7.50 4.38 4.82
N VAL A 68 -6.65 4.01 5.78
CA VAL A 68 -6.90 4.26 7.19
C VAL A 68 -6.68 5.75 7.44
N VAL A 69 -7.64 6.39 8.11
CA VAL A 69 -7.47 7.78 8.58
C VAL A 69 -6.33 7.78 9.59
N LYS A 70 -5.18 8.29 9.19
CA LYS A 70 -4.01 8.43 10.07
C LYS A 70 -4.22 9.60 11.01
N SER A 71 -3.84 9.43 12.26
CA SER A 71 -3.78 10.54 13.21
C SER A 71 -2.61 11.49 12.88
N VAL A 72 -2.69 12.74 13.33
CA VAL A 72 -1.61 13.72 13.14
C VAL A 72 -0.28 13.19 13.71
N ASN A 73 -0.33 12.52 14.86
CA ASN A 73 0.85 11.92 15.49
C ASN A 73 1.46 10.81 14.63
N GLU A 74 0.63 9.94 14.03
CA GLU A 74 1.13 8.88 13.13
C GLU A 74 1.82 9.46 11.90
N VAL A 75 1.25 10.50 11.30
CA VAL A 75 1.86 11.19 10.15
C VAL A 75 3.20 11.82 10.52
N LEU A 76 3.29 12.49 11.66
CA LEU A 76 4.52 13.10 12.15
C LEU A 76 5.59 12.05 12.48
N ASN A 77 5.19 10.92 13.05
CA ASN A 77 6.09 9.81 13.35
C ASN A 77 6.66 9.20 12.06
N GLU A 78 5.80 8.92 11.07
CA GLU A 78 6.22 8.39 9.76
C GLU A 78 7.21 9.33 9.06
N TRP A 79 6.94 10.64 9.10
CA TRP A 79 7.87 11.64 8.58
C TRP A 79 9.21 11.66 9.34
N SER A 80 9.18 11.60 10.67
CA SER A 80 10.39 11.58 11.50
C SER A 80 11.24 10.34 11.25
N PHE A 81 10.62 9.17 11.06
CA PHE A 81 11.33 7.95 10.65
C PHE A 81 11.96 8.10 9.27
N GLY A 82 11.24 8.67 8.30
CA GLY A 82 11.78 8.97 6.97
C GLY A 82 13.01 9.88 7.00
N LEU A 83 13.01 10.91 7.86
CA LEU A 83 14.18 11.76 8.06
C LEU A 83 15.39 11.02 8.65
N ASN A 84 15.15 10.13 9.61
CA ASN A 84 16.22 9.33 10.21
C ASN A 84 16.85 8.39 9.16
N ASP A 85 16.03 7.74 8.35
CA ASP A 85 16.52 6.83 7.30
C ASP A 85 17.25 7.59 6.18
N LEU A 86 16.78 8.79 5.83
CA LEU A 86 17.51 9.70 4.94
C LEU A 86 18.89 10.04 5.49
N MET A 87 18.97 10.44 6.77
CA MET A 87 20.25 10.81 7.40
C MET A 87 21.21 9.63 7.46
N LYS A 88 20.73 8.42 7.79
CA LYS A 88 21.52 7.20 7.74
C LYS A 88 22.09 6.95 6.34
N LEU A 89 21.26 7.10 5.30
CA LEU A 89 21.69 6.88 3.91
C LEU A 89 22.77 7.89 3.50
N VAL A 90 22.60 9.17 3.85
CA VAL A 90 23.59 10.22 3.59
C VAL A 90 24.92 9.94 4.30
N ASN A 91 24.89 9.59 5.58
CA ASN A 91 26.09 9.25 6.33
C ASN A 91 26.81 8.03 5.73
N ASN A 92 26.08 6.96 5.45
CA ASN A 92 26.65 5.75 4.87
C ASN A 92 27.30 6.04 3.50
N THR A 93 26.62 6.81 2.65
CA THR A 93 27.14 7.20 1.34
C THR A 93 28.41 8.04 1.49
N THR A 94 28.43 8.99 2.41
CA THR A 94 29.60 9.84 2.69
C THR A 94 30.79 9.01 3.18
N HIS A 95 30.55 8.06 4.10
CA HIS A 95 31.58 7.13 4.57
C HIS A 95 32.13 6.25 3.45
N LEU A 96 31.27 5.72 2.56
CA LEU A 96 31.70 4.92 1.41
C LEU A 96 32.54 5.74 0.43
N ILE A 97 32.14 6.97 0.11
CA ILE A 97 32.91 7.87 -0.76
C ILE A 97 34.29 8.14 -0.17
N ASN A 98 34.36 8.48 1.12
CA ASN A 98 35.64 8.76 1.77
C ASN A 98 36.56 7.53 1.78
N LYS A 99 36.01 6.34 2.02
CA LYS A 99 36.76 5.07 1.97
C LYS A 99 37.33 4.83 0.56
N GLU A 100 36.51 4.96 -0.48
CA GLU A 100 36.94 4.79 -1.87
C GLU A 100 38.02 5.81 -2.26
N GLN A 101 37.86 7.08 -1.87
CA GLN A 101 38.89 8.11 -2.11
C GLN A 101 40.23 7.76 -1.46
N MET A 102 40.23 7.20 -0.24
CA MET A 102 41.46 6.80 0.43
C MET A 102 42.13 5.63 -0.28
N VAL A 103 41.38 4.60 -0.67
CA VAL A 103 41.90 3.45 -1.43
C VAL A 103 42.48 3.90 -2.77
N HIS A 104 41.77 4.75 -3.51
CA HIS A 104 42.22 5.25 -4.81
C HIS A 104 43.50 6.08 -4.70
N LYS A 105 43.59 6.98 -3.70
CA LYS A 105 44.82 7.75 -3.45
C LYS A 105 46.01 6.85 -3.12
N HIS A 106 45.81 5.81 -2.30
CA HIS A 106 46.86 4.84 -1.98
C HIS A 106 47.36 4.09 -3.21
N LEU A 107 46.44 3.67 -4.10
CA LEU A 107 46.78 2.98 -5.35
C LEU A 107 47.54 3.87 -6.34
N LEU A 108 47.25 5.17 -6.39
CA LEU A 108 47.97 6.13 -7.25
C LEU A 108 49.34 6.55 -6.70
N SER A 109 49.58 6.37 -5.40
CA SER A 109 50.87 6.68 -4.76
C SER A 109 51.91 5.55 -4.86
N HIS A 110 51.51 4.39 -5.36
CA HIS A 110 52.37 3.23 -5.66
C HIS A 110 52.53 3.06 -7.18
#